data_AF-A0ABD5M8C0-F1
#
_entry.id   AF-A0ABD5M8C0-F1
#
_cell.length_a   1.000
_cell.length_b   1.000
_cell.length_c   1.000
_cell.angle_alpha   90.00
_cell.angle_beta   90.00
_cell.angle_gamma   90.00
#
_symmetry.space_group_name_H-M   'P 1'
#
loop_
_entity.id
_entity.type
_entity.pdbx_description
1 polymer ?
#
loop_
_entity_poly.entity_id
_entity_poly.type
_entity_poly.pdbx_seq_one_letter_code
_entity_poly.pdbx_strand_id
1 'polypeptide(L)'
;MSSTHSGANKPHDDRSIDDLDKRDVRALTEAMSVLPDYGRARGADGLFVVIGENSNDPYLVDVVGKACECPDAEYRDPDGGCKHIKRIEYATGRTAIPQWVDRDVVDDNLGCAVDAEPRYAVADGGIIEADDDGEIIDDDTNGRPEDCDCGPWNADAGLPCWPCYRDGFRMPVGEIDG
;
A
#
# COMPACT_ATOMS: atom_id res chain seq x y z
N MET A 1 37.58 22.39 -12.67
CA MET A 1 37.09 22.06 -11.32
C MET A 1 35.83 21.24 -11.55
N SER A 2 35.97 19.92 -11.51
CA SER A 2 34.86 18.99 -11.79
C SER A 2 33.98 18.87 -10.55
N SER A 3 32.70 19.19 -10.71
CA SER A 3 31.67 18.98 -9.70
C SER A 3 31.37 17.48 -9.59
N THR A 4 31.50 16.92 -8.38
CA THR A 4 30.95 15.61 -8.04
C THR A 4 29.60 15.81 -7.36
N HIS A 5 28.54 15.30 -7.99
CA HIS A 5 27.22 15.20 -7.39
C HIS A 5 27.25 14.16 -6.26
N SER A 6 27.03 14.60 -5.01
CA SER A 6 26.63 13.73 -3.91
C SER A 6 25.13 13.44 -4.06
N GLY A 7 24.79 12.21 -4.41
CA GLY A 7 23.42 11.71 -4.29
C GLY A 7 23.12 11.38 -2.84
N ALA A 8 22.03 11.94 -2.31
CA ALA A 8 21.51 11.61 -0.99
C ALA A 8 21.11 10.14 -0.92
N ASN A 9 21.59 9.43 0.10
CA ASN A 9 21.23 8.03 0.35
C ASN A 9 19.85 7.98 1.00
N LYS A 10 18.87 7.33 0.38
CA LYS A 10 17.57 7.07 1.02
C LYS A 10 17.79 6.11 2.20
N PRO A 11 17.05 6.25 3.31
CA PRO A 11 17.03 5.22 4.34
C PRO A 11 16.54 3.92 3.69
N HIS A 12 17.42 2.92 3.65
CA HIS A 12 17.09 1.58 3.18
C HIS A 12 16.45 0.82 4.35
N ASP A 13 15.21 0.39 4.17
CA ASP A 13 14.64 -0.67 4.97
C ASP A 13 15.38 -1.96 4.59
N ASP A 14 16.21 -2.50 5.48
CA ASP A 14 17.08 -3.66 5.22
C ASP A 14 16.30 -4.99 5.09
N ARG A 15 14.96 -4.95 5.25
CA ARG A 15 14.11 -6.12 5.06
C ARG A 15 14.08 -6.56 3.61
N SER A 16 14.07 -7.87 3.43
CA SER A 16 13.96 -8.50 2.11
C SER A 16 12.70 -9.35 2.04
N ILE A 17 12.23 -9.66 0.83
CA ILE A 17 11.04 -10.51 0.64
C ILE A 17 11.14 -11.84 1.38
N ASP A 18 12.35 -12.36 1.58
CA ASP A 18 12.61 -13.60 2.31
C ASP A 18 12.30 -13.53 3.81
N ASP A 19 12.05 -12.33 4.36
CA ASP A 19 11.57 -12.12 5.73
C ASP A 19 10.07 -12.45 5.88
N LEU A 20 9.33 -12.62 4.78
CA LEU A 20 7.96 -13.12 4.80
C LEU A 20 7.90 -14.64 5.05
N ASP A 21 6.72 -15.15 5.42
CA ASP A 21 6.51 -16.60 5.39
C ASP A 21 6.74 -17.14 3.97
N LYS A 22 7.32 -18.34 3.87
CA LYS A 22 7.68 -18.95 2.59
C LYS A 22 6.48 -19.06 1.63
N ARG A 23 5.26 -19.19 2.13
CA ARG A 23 4.05 -19.23 1.28
C ARG A 23 3.64 -17.86 0.80
N ASP A 24 3.91 -16.80 1.56
CA ASP A 24 3.71 -15.42 1.13
C ASP A 24 4.71 -15.05 0.03
N VAL A 25 5.99 -15.39 0.21
CA VAL A 25 7.01 -15.21 -0.84
C VAL A 25 6.53 -15.84 -2.14
N ARG A 26 6.18 -17.14 -2.10
CA ARG A 26 5.72 -17.86 -3.28
C ARG A 26 4.42 -17.33 -3.86
N ALA A 27 3.51 -16.82 -3.02
CA ALA A 27 2.27 -16.21 -3.48
C ALA A 27 2.51 -14.88 -4.21
N LEU A 28 3.54 -14.13 -3.83
CA LEU A 28 3.88 -12.86 -4.45
C LEU A 28 4.75 -13.04 -5.70
N THR A 29 5.70 -13.99 -5.70
CA THR A 29 6.74 -14.08 -6.75
C THR A 29 6.50 -15.13 -7.82
N GLU A 30 5.81 -16.25 -7.54
CA GLU A 30 5.58 -17.27 -8.56
C GLU A 30 4.50 -16.81 -9.56
N ALA A 31 4.70 -17.12 -10.85
CA ALA A 31 3.74 -16.80 -11.90
C ALA A 31 2.42 -17.56 -11.69
N MET A 32 1.35 -16.85 -11.34
CA MET A 32 0.04 -17.46 -11.05
C MET A 32 -1.14 -16.59 -11.49
N SER A 33 -2.10 -17.20 -12.18
CA SER A 33 -3.36 -16.54 -12.56
C SER A 33 -4.48 -16.87 -11.56
N VAL A 34 -5.18 -15.84 -11.08
CA VAL A 34 -6.36 -15.96 -10.21
C VAL A 34 -7.59 -15.63 -11.04
N LEU A 35 -8.42 -16.63 -11.31
CA LEU A 35 -9.56 -16.50 -12.22
C LEU A 35 -10.89 -16.58 -11.43
N PRO A 36 -11.55 -15.45 -11.15
CA PRO A 36 -12.93 -15.43 -10.68
C PRO A 36 -13.89 -15.81 -11.83
N ASP A 37 -15.07 -16.33 -11.49
CA ASP A 37 -16.13 -16.70 -12.44
C ASP A 37 -15.70 -17.63 -13.61
N TYR A 38 -14.61 -18.39 -13.43
CA TYR A 38 -14.05 -19.27 -14.44
C TYR A 38 -14.18 -20.75 -14.06
N GLY A 39 -14.51 -21.59 -15.05
CA GLY A 39 -14.56 -23.05 -14.88
C GLY A 39 -15.43 -23.46 -13.69
N ARG A 40 -14.80 -24.10 -12.70
CA ARG A 40 -15.45 -24.61 -11.48
C ARG A 40 -15.86 -23.51 -10.49
N ALA A 41 -15.36 -22.29 -10.64
CA ALA A 41 -15.70 -21.13 -9.82
C ALA A 41 -16.84 -20.27 -10.42
N ARG A 42 -17.39 -20.66 -11.58
CA ARG A 42 -18.42 -19.87 -12.29
C ARG A 42 -19.67 -19.68 -11.43
N GLY A 43 -20.10 -18.43 -11.27
CA GLY A 43 -21.29 -18.02 -10.53
C GLY A 43 -21.21 -18.25 -9.02
N ALA A 44 -20.02 -18.50 -8.48
CA ALA A 44 -19.81 -18.81 -7.06
C ALA A 44 -18.86 -17.80 -6.42
N ASP A 45 -19.43 -16.87 -5.64
CA ASP A 45 -18.65 -15.89 -4.91
C ASP A 45 -17.72 -16.55 -3.90
N GLY A 46 -16.48 -16.06 -3.82
CA GLY A 46 -15.47 -16.61 -2.91
C GLY A 46 -14.77 -17.88 -3.42
N LEU A 47 -15.23 -18.46 -4.54
CA LEU A 47 -14.49 -19.50 -5.25
C LEU A 47 -13.63 -18.90 -6.36
N PHE A 48 -12.43 -19.45 -6.52
CA PHE A 48 -11.48 -19.06 -7.54
C PHE A 48 -10.84 -20.29 -8.17
N VAL A 49 -10.57 -20.20 -9.47
CA VAL A 49 -9.66 -21.14 -10.13
C VAL A 49 -8.27 -20.50 -10.17
N VAL A 50 -7.27 -21.20 -9.64
CA VAL A 50 -5.87 -20.76 -9.67
C VAL A 50 -5.07 -21.67 -10.58
N ILE A 51 -4.39 -21.08 -11.56
CA ILE A 51 -3.44 -21.76 -12.45
C ILE A 51 -2.04 -21.30 -12.05
N GLY A 52 -1.18 -22.24 -11.64
CA GLY A 52 0.19 -21.95 -11.25
C GLY A 52 1.22 -22.42 -12.26
N GLU A 53 2.40 -21.80 -12.23
CA GLU A 53 3.54 -22.09 -13.12
C GLU A 53 3.91 -23.58 -13.17
N ASN A 54 3.90 -24.25 -12.02
CA ASN A 54 4.34 -25.64 -11.86
C ASN A 54 3.17 -26.63 -11.67
N SER A 55 1.93 -26.23 -11.98
CA SER A 55 0.77 -27.10 -11.86
C SER A 55 0.38 -27.67 -13.23
N ASN A 56 0.25 -28.99 -13.31
CA ASN A 56 -0.34 -29.64 -14.49
C ASN A 56 -1.84 -29.36 -14.62
N ASP A 57 -2.52 -29.04 -13.50
CA ASP A 57 -3.96 -28.83 -13.43
C ASP A 57 -4.33 -27.61 -12.57
N PRO A 58 -5.42 -26.90 -12.90
CA PRO A 58 -5.94 -25.78 -12.11
C PRO A 58 -6.52 -26.24 -10.76
N TYR A 59 -6.23 -25.50 -9.69
CA TYR A 59 -6.80 -25.74 -8.37
C TYR A 59 -8.06 -24.91 -8.15
N LEU A 60 -9.11 -25.53 -7.60
CA LEU A 60 -10.24 -24.78 -7.03
C LEU A 60 -9.88 -24.34 -5.60
N VAL A 61 -10.17 -23.09 -5.29
CA VAL A 61 -9.84 -22.48 -4.00
C VAL A 61 -11.07 -21.77 -3.46
N ASP A 62 -11.41 -22.07 -2.21
CA ASP A 62 -12.41 -21.35 -1.42
C ASP A 62 -11.69 -20.43 -0.43
N VAL A 63 -11.70 -19.13 -0.73
CA VAL A 63 -11.03 -18.14 0.12
C VAL A 63 -11.80 -17.86 1.42
N VAL A 64 -13.11 -18.12 1.45
CA VAL A 64 -13.98 -17.88 2.60
C VAL A 64 -13.83 -19.02 3.60
N GLY A 65 -13.94 -20.25 3.12
CA GLY A 65 -13.72 -21.48 3.89
C GLY A 65 -12.26 -21.81 4.17
N LYS A 66 -11.31 -21.06 3.59
CA LYS A 66 -9.86 -21.31 3.65
C LYS A 66 -9.45 -22.70 3.16
N ALA A 67 -10.15 -23.21 2.15
CA ALA A 67 -9.91 -24.53 1.58
C ALA A 67 -9.28 -24.44 0.19
N CYS A 68 -8.38 -25.37 -0.13
CA CYS A 68 -7.74 -25.46 -1.44
C CYS A 68 -7.51 -26.93 -1.80
N GLU A 69 -7.71 -27.28 -3.07
CA GLU A 69 -7.45 -28.63 -3.59
C GLU A 69 -5.96 -28.93 -3.85
N CYS A 70 -5.05 -28.03 -3.50
CA CYS A 70 -3.64 -28.26 -3.77
C CYS A 70 -3.00 -29.23 -2.74
N PRO A 71 -1.92 -29.93 -3.12
CA PRO A 71 -1.24 -30.85 -2.21
C PRO A 71 -0.76 -30.21 -0.89
N ASP A 72 -0.37 -28.93 -0.91
CA ASP A 72 0.08 -28.26 0.32
C ASP A 72 -1.08 -28.08 1.33
N ALA A 73 -2.29 -27.81 0.86
CA ALA A 73 -3.47 -27.76 1.71
C ALA A 73 -3.92 -29.16 2.13
N GLU A 74 -3.99 -30.11 1.19
CA GLU A 74 -4.44 -31.49 1.46
C GLU A 74 -3.55 -32.20 2.48
N TYR A 75 -2.23 -32.11 2.35
CA TYR A 75 -1.31 -32.91 3.17
C TYR A 75 -0.73 -32.16 4.37
N ARG A 76 -0.75 -30.83 4.38
CA ARG A 76 -0.10 -30.03 5.43
C ARG A 76 -1.02 -29.08 6.17
N ASP A 77 -2.19 -28.77 5.62
CA ASP A 77 -3.20 -27.86 6.18
C ASP A 77 -2.59 -26.69 6.99
N PRO A 78 -1.78 -25.83 6.33
CA PRO A 78 -0.98 -24.86 7.05
C PRO A 78 -1.82 -23.74 7.65
N ASP A 79 -1.45 -23.32 8.86
CA ASP A 79 -2.00 -22.11 9.48
C ASP A 79 -1.79 -20.89 8.56
N GLY A 80 -2.87 -20.15 8.30
CA GLY A 80 -2.86 -19.02 7.36
C GLY A 80 -2.99 -19.40 5.88
N GLY A 81 -3.19 -20.69 5.58
CA GLY A 81 -3.52 -21.19 4.25
C GLY A 81 -2.31 -21.46 3.34
N CYS A 82 -2.56 -22.20 2.27
CA CYS A 82 -1.55 -22.49 1.26
C CYS A 82 -1.24 -21.24 0.41
N LYS A 83 -0.17 -21.31 -0.41
CA LYS A 83 0.20 -20.20 -1.31
C LYS A 83 -0.93 -19.75 -2.24
N HIS A 84 -1.85 -20.62 -2.64
CA HIS A 84 -2.94 -20.24 -3.55
C HIS A 84 -4.01 -19.39 -2.86
N ILE A 85 -4.29 -19.66 -1.58
CA ILE A 85 -5.18 -18.82 -0.77
C ILE A 85 -4.54 -17.45 -0.59
N LYS A 86 -3.27 -17.41 -0.18
CA LYS A 86 -2.51 -16.15 -0.03
C LYS A 86 -2.44 -15.36 -1.34
N ARG A 87 -2.22 -16.03 -2.48
CA ARG A 87 -2.23 -15.40 -3.81
C ARG A 87 -3.54 -14.69 -4.10
N ILE A 88 -4.68 -15.33 -3.84
CA ILE A 88 -6.00 -14.71 -4.01
C ILE A 88 -6.15 -13.52 -3.08
N GLU A 89 -5.71 -13.63 -1.82
CA GLU A 89 -5.81 -12.53 -0.87
C GLU A 89 -5.02 -11.30 -1.30
N TYR A 90 -3.79 -11.46 -1.78
CA TYR A 90 -3.02 -10.35 -2.32
C TYR A 90 -3.63 -9.81 -3.61
N ALA A 91 -4.02 -10.68 -4.54
CA ALA A 91 -4.57 -10.28 -5.84
C ALA A 91 -5.86 -9.48 -5.70
N THR A 92 -6.73 -9.87 -4.76
CA THR A 92 -8.02 -9.21 -4.49
C THR A 92 -7.90 -8.05 -3.50
N GLY A 93 -6.68 -7.74 -3.05
CA GLY A 93 -6.46 -6.73 -2.03
C GLY A 93 -7.08 -7.06 -0.67
N ARG A 94 -7.41 -8.31 -0.38
CA ARG A 94 -7.84 -8.75 0.97
C ARG A 94 -6.70 -8.81 1.97
N THR A 95 -5.45 -8.89 1.50
CA THR A 95 -4.23 -8.75 2.31
C THR A 95 -3.34 -7.70 1.66
N ALA A 96 -2.77 -6.81 2.48
CA ALA A 96 -1.85 -5.78 1.99
C ALA A 96 -0.46 -6.36 1.78
N ILE A 97 0.14 -6.08 0.63
CA ILE A 97 1.55 -6.32 0.38
C ILE A 97 2.35 -5.33 1.24
N PRO A 98 3.26 -5.80 2.11
CA PRO A 98 4.06 -4.90 2.92
C PRO A 98 4.86 -3.92 2.06
N GLN A 99 4.96 -2.66 2.51
CA GLN A 99 5.56 -1.58 1.71
C GLN A 99 7.02 -1.80 1.33
N TRP A 100 7.75 -2.55 2.15
CA TRP A 100 9.17 -2.84 2.00
C TRP A 100 9.43 -3.97 1.00
N VAL A 101 8.38 -4.66 0.54
CA VAL A 101 8.49 -5.63 -0.54
C VAL A 101 8.73 -4.88 -1.85
N ASP A 102 9.87 -5.16 -2.48
CA ASP A 102 10.19 -4.65 -3.81
C ASP A 102 9.11 -5.08 -4.82
N ARG A 103 8.63 -4.13 -5.61
CA ARG A 103 7.59 -4.39 -6.62
C ARG A 103 8.13 -5.20 -7.78
N ASP A 104 9.43 -5.07 -8.08
CA ASP A 104 10.06 -5.74 -9.22
C ASP A 104 10.19 -7.26 -9.03
N VAL A 105 10.04 -7.76 -7.80
CA VAL A 105 10.01 -9.20 -7.52
C VAL A 105 8.59 -9.77 -7.44
N VAL A 106 7.57 -8.93 -7.40
CA VAL A 106 6.17 -9.36 -7.41
C VAL A 106 5.79 -9.76 -8.83
N ASP A 107 5.10 -10.89 -9.00
CA ASP A 107 4.60 -11.33 -10.30
C ASP A 107 3.75 -10.24 -10.96
N ASP A 108 4.19 -9.80 -12.14
CA ASP A 108 3.56 -8.76 -12.96
C ASP A 108 2.08 -9.06 -13.26
N ASN A 109 1.65 -10.33 -13.20
CA ASN A 109 0.26 -10.73 -13.44
C ASN A 109 -0.63 -10.68 -12.19
N LEU A 110 -0.09 -10.24 -11.04
CA LEU A 110 -0.86 -10.16 -9.80
C LEU A 110 -2.04 -9.19 -9.96
N GLY A 111 -3.24 -9.73 -9.82
CA GLY A 111 -4.47 -8.95 -9.90
C GLY A 111 -5.05 -8.78 -11.31
N CYS A 112 -4.34 -9.14 -12.39
CA CYS A 112 -4.77 -8.83 -13.76
C CYS A 112 -6.12 -9.44 -14.19
N ALA A 113 -6.57 -10.51 -13.53
CA ALA A 113 -7.80 -11.22 -13.89
C ALA A 113 -8.93 -11.05 -12.85
N VAL A 114 -8.74 -10.21 -11.84
CA VAL A 114 -9.78 -9.88 -10.85
C VAL A 114 -10.20 -8.41 -11.03
N ASP A 115 -11.44 -8.10 -10.67
CA ASP A 115 -11.97 -6.71 -10.75
C ASP A 115 -11.44 -5.80 -9.62
N ALA A 116 -10.70 -6.36 -8.67
CA ALA A 116 -10.08 -5.64 -7.55
C ALA A 116 -8.58 -5.42 -7.80
N GLU A 117 -8.00 -4.44 -7.12
CA GLU A 117 -6.57 -4.11 -7.26
C GLU A 117 -5.76 -4.61 -6.05
N PRO A 118 -4.54 -5.15 -6.27
CA PRO A 118 -3.62 -5.43 -5.18
C PRO A 118 -3.31 -4.18 -4.36
N ARG A 119 -3.43 -4.28 -3.03
CA ARG A 119 -3.11 -3.17 -2.12
C ARG A 119 -1.71 -3.32 -1.54
N TYR A 120 -1.00 -2.19 -1.47
CA TYR A 120 0.25 -2.07 -0.73
C TYR A 120 0.00 -1.33 0.58
N ALA A 121 0.66 -1.76 1.66
CA ALA A 121 0.66 -1.02 2.91
C ALA A 121 1.33 0.36 2.69
N VAL A 122 0.89 1.36 3.45
CA VAL A 122 1.52 2.68 3.51
C VAL A 122 2.28 2.79 4.83
N ALA A 123 3.40 3.52 4.86
CA ALA A 123 4.06 3.83 6.12
C ALA A 123 3.12 4.70 6.96
N ASP A 124 2.95 4.31 8.21
CA ASP A 124 2.25 5.09 9.24
C ASP A 124 3.13 6.31 9.63
N GLY A 125 3.50 7.18 8.67
CA GLY A 125 4.24 8.42 8.90
C GLY A 125 5.37 8.30 9.93
N GLY A 126 6.34 7.42 9.69
CA GLY A 126 7.48 7.22 10.60
C GLY A 126 8.18 8.54 10.91
N ILE A 127 8.44 8.80 12.20
CA ILE A 127 9.26 9.92 12.67
C ILE A 127 10.61 9.83 11.97
N ILE A 128 10.95 10.87 11.22
CA ILE A 128 12.29 11.05 10.66
C ILE A 128 13.18 11.50 11.81
N GLU A 129 14.23 10.74 12.14
CA GLU A 129 15.30 11.27 12.99
C GLU A 129 15.99 12.37 12.18
N ALA A 130 15.82 13.63 12.59
CA ALA A 130 16.52 14.75 11.98
C ALA A 130 18.00 14.65 12.36
N ASP A 131 18.84 14.24 11.40
CA ASP A 131 20.28 14.49 11.45
C ASP A 131 20.53 16.02 11.37
N ASP A 132 21.78 16.45 11.64
CA ASP A 132 22.23 17.85 11.84
C ASP A 132 22.03 18.80 10.61
N ASP A 133 21.45 18.28 9.53
CA ASP A 133 21.09 18.97 8.29
C ASP A 133 19.58 18.87 7.94
N GLY A 134 18.78 18.24 8.82
CA GLY A 134 17.33 18.27 8.76
C GLY A 134 16.80 19.64 9.20
N GLU A 135 16.40 20.46 8.24
CA GLU A 135 15.62 21.66 8.54
C GLU A 135 14.24 21.21 9.06
N ILE A 136 13.99 21.44 10.34
CA ILE A 136 12.62 21.53 10.83
C ILE A 136 12.04 22.71 10.08
N ILE A 137 11.17 22.44 9.10
CA ILE A 137 10.28 23.47 8.59
C ILE A 137 9.39 23.76 9.80
N ASP A 138 9.75 24.81 10.54
CA ASP A 138 8.83 25.42 11.45
C ASP A 138 7.67 25.89 10.57
N ASP A 139 6.56 25.16 10.60
CA ASP A 139 5.31 25.64 10.01
C ASP A 139 4.77 26.78 10.89
N ASP A 140 5.59 27.81 11.07
CA ASP A 140 5.22 29.13 11.57
C ASP A 140 4.12 29.74 10.69
N THR A 141 3.91 29.17 9.51
CA THR A 141 2.80 29.48 8.63
C THR A 141 1.48 28.81 8.99
N ASN A 142 1.30 27.96 10.00
CA ASN A 142 -0.02 27.33 10.27
C ASN A 142 -0.70 26.77 8.98
N GLY A 143 0.08 26.33 7.97
CA GLY A 143 -0.42 25.94 6.65
C GLY A 143 -1.00 27.05 5.74
N ARG A 144 -0.83 28.33 6.08
CA ARG A 144 -1.36 29.48 5.33
C ARG A 144 -0.48 29.85 4.14
N PRO A 145 -1.07 30.47 3.09
CA PRO A 145 -0.30 30.85 1.92
C PRO A 145 0.71 31.96 2.22
N GLU A 146 1.79 31.97 1.44
CA GLU A 146 2.89 32.93 1.53
C GLU A 146 2.45 34.39 1.35
N ASP A 147 1.34 34.64 0.64
CA ASP A 147 0.73 35.96 0.44
C ASP A 147 -0.34 36.30 1.51
N CYS A 148 -0.36 35.60 2.65
CA CYS A 148 -1.28 35.87 3.75
C CYS A 148 -1.04 37.26 4.38
N ASP A 149 -1.93 38.20 4.05
CA ASP A 149 -1.98 39.54 4.66
C ASP A 149 -3.16 39.72 5.63
N CYS A 150 -3.50 38.68 6.39
CA CYS A 150 -4.48 38.81 7.48
C CYS A 150 -3.93 39.74 8.56
N GLY A 151 -4.73 40.71 8.99
CA GLY A 151 -4.35 41.62 10.06
C GLY A 151 -5.55 42.27 10.74
N PRO A 152 -5.32 43.34 11.52
CA PRO A 152 -6.38 44.02 12.26
C PRO A 152 -7.53 44.51 11.38
N TRP A 153 -7.27 44.79 10.10
CA TRP A 153 -8.25 45.31 9.16
C TRP A 153 -9.38 44.31 8.81
N ASN A 154 -9.12 43.00 8.92
CA ASN A 154 -10.11 41.94 8.70
C ASN A 154 -10.40 41.10 9.96
N ALA A 155 -9.60 41.26 11.03
CA ALA A 155 -9.78 40.56 12.29
C ALA A 155 -11.15 40.84 12.94
N ASP A 156 -11.58 42.11 12.99
CA ASP A 156 -12.85 42.52 13.59
C ASP A 156 -14.08 41.98 12.84
N ALA A 157 -13.91 41.62 11.56
CA ALA A 157 -14.96 41.05 10.75
C ALA A 157 -15.12 39.53 10.92
N GLY A 158 -14.18 38.87 11.63
CA GLY A 158 -14.15 37.41 11.75
C GLY A 158 -13.92 36.70 10.41
N LEU A 159 -13.34 37.39 9.42
CA LEU A 159 -13.15 36.90 8.07
C LEU A 159 -11.66 36.84 7.69
N PRO A 160 -11.22 35.84 6.91
CA PRO A 160 -9.85 35.74 6.43
C PRO A 160 -9.58 36.81 5.35
N CYS A 161 -8.29 37.10 5.13
CA CYS A 161 -7.89 37.88 3.95
C CYS A 161 -8.15 37.05 2.68
N TRP A 162 -8.21 37.72 1.53
CA TRP A 162 -8.56 37.08 0.26
C TRP A 162 -7.65 35.88 -0.11
N PRO A 163 -6.31 35.97 0.01
CA PRO A 163 -5.43 34.82 -0.22
C PRO A 163 -5.78 33.60 0.64
N CYS A 164 -6.09 33.80 1.93
CA CYS A 164 -6.48 32.72 2.82
C CYS A 164 -7.88 32.16 2.48
N TYR A 165 -8.83 33.01 2.09
CA TYR A 165 -10.15 32.53 1.64
C TYR A 165 -10.06 31.65 0.39
N ARG A 166 -9.23 32.07 -0.59
CA ARG A 166 -8.94 31.31 -1.82
C ARG A 166 -8.46 29.90 -1.50
N ASP A 167 -7.63 29.79 -0.47
CA ASP A 167 -6.98 28.53 -0.09
C ASP A 167 -7.76 27.77 1.01
N GLY A 168 -9.01 28.18 1.29
CA GLY A 168 -9.96 27.41 2.08
C GLY A 168 -10.04 27.78 3.57
N PHE A 169 -9.27 28.76 4.03
CA PHE A 169 -9.35 29.26 5.41
C PHE A 169 -10.63 30.07 5.61
N ARG A 170 -11.18 30.01 6.83
CA ARG A 170 -12.42 30.71 7.20
C ARG A 170 -12.26 31.74 8.33
N MET A 171 -11.07 31.84 8.92
CA MET A 171 -10.77 32.74 10.04
C MET A 171 -9.51 33.57 9.75
N PRO A 172 -9.33 34.77 10.35
CA PRO A 172 -8.09 35.56 10.26
C PRO A 172 -6.93 34.94 11.07
N VAL A 173 -5.71 35.48 10.94
CA VAL A 173 -4.56 35.06 11.78
C VAL A 173 -4.81 35.48 13.22
N GLY A 174 -4.70 34.54 14.16
CA GLY A 174 -4.84 34.80 15.58
C GLY A 174 -6.18 34.36 16.19
N GLU A 175 -6.41 33.06 16.23
CA GLU A 175 -6.83 32.36 17.45
C GLU A 175 -6.25 30.95 17.30
N ILE A 176 -5.22 30.66 18.08
CA ILE A 176 -4.68 29.31 18.22
C ILE A 176 -5.80 28.45 18.81
N ASP A 177 -6.28 27.46 18.07
CA ASP A 177 -7.20 26.46 18.59
C ASP A 177 -6.54 25.79 19.81
N GLY A 178 -7.22 25.87 20.95
CA GLY A 178 -6.93 25.04 22.13
C GLY A 178 -7.51 23.65 21.99
#